data_AF-A0A1Y1XVZ9-F1
#
_entry.id   AF-A0A1Y1XVZ9-F1
#
_cell.length_a   1.000
_cell.length_b   1.000
_cell.length_c   1.000
_cell.angle_alpha   90.00
_cell.angle_beta   90.00
_cell.angle_gamma   90.00
#
_symmetry.space_group_name_H-M   'P 1'
#
loop_
_entity.id
_entity.type
_entity.pdbx_description
1 polymer ?
#
loop_
_entity_poly.entity_id
_entity_poly.type
_entity_poly.pdbx_seq_one_letter_code
_entity_poly.pdbx_strand_id
1 'polypeptide(L)'
;MALYHSIVFGFMITQMSLFLLMVGPFPHRFKQSILMKIDSSKWMHRLYFYINIGLVFVFILFVDSIIRMVNANKEASAAHQADPRTDSQLQLRKFYSQRNFYLTGFTLFLSLILNRTFYILMDLFHAEVQVEKLRNGRSNGKPKYVQSSETDHEENARRIDELRKEVEELRQKDHNLDQLKERASIEASEYHKLSQA
;
A
#
# COMPACT_ATOMS: atom_id res chain seq x y z
N MET A 1 12.78 -21.26 -21.40
CA MET A 1 11.34 -20.96 -21.67
C MET A 1 10.42 -21.46 -20.55
N ALA A 2 10.66 -22.61 -19.90
CA ALA A 2 9.74 -23.14 -18.87
C ALA A 2 9.71 -22.32 -17.55
N LEU A 3 10.87 -21.92 -17.01
CA LEU A 3 10.93 -21.29 -15.67
C LEU A 3 10.13 -19.97 -15.56
N TYR A 4 10.25 -19.08 -16.54
CA TYR A 4 9.53 -17.81 -16.53
C TYR A 4 8.00 -18.00 -16.52
N HIS A 5 7.50 -18.90 -17.38
CA HIS A 5 6.07 -19.20 -17.43
C HIS A 5 5.57 -19.96 -16.20
N SER A 6 6.40 -20.79 -15.57
CA SER A 6 6.07 -21.43 -14.29
C SER A 6 5.96 -20.42 -13.15
N ILE A 7 6.79 -19.37 -13.13
CA ILE A 7 6.70 -18.30 -12.13
C ILE A 7 5.40 -17.50 -12.30
N VAL A 8 5.07 -17.11 -13.53
CA VAL A 8 3.81 -16.39 -13.84
C VAL A 8 2.60 -17.25 -13.47
N PHE A 9 2.65 -18.55 -13.76
CA PHE A 9 1.60 -19.49 -13.41
C PHE A 9 1.44 -19.65 -11.88
N GLY A 10 2.56 -19.77 -11.14
CA GLY A 10 2.54 -19.81 -9.68
C GLY A 10 1.98 -18.53 -9.06
N PHE A 11 2.30 -17.38 -9.65
CA PHE A 11 1.72 -16.11 -9.25
C PHE A 11 0.19 -16.08 -9.47
N MET A 12 -0.28 -16.58 -10.62
CA MET A 12 -1.70 -16.69 -10.93
C MET A 12 -2.44 -17.59 -9.93
N ILE A 13 -1.87 -18.77 -9.59
CA ILE A 13 -2.45 -19.68 -8.59
C ILE A 13 -2.54 -19.00 -7.22
N THR A 14 -1.50 -18.25 -6.85
CA THR A 14 -1.45 -17.53 -5.58
C THR A 14 -2.55 -16.46 -5.54
N GLN A 15 -2.71 -15.69 -6.62
CA GLN A 15 -3.79 -14.70 -6.73
C GLN A 15 -5.19 -15.33 -6.73
N MET A 16 -5.38 -16.44 -7.44
CA MET A 16 -6.64 -17.19 -7.45
C MET A 16 -6.99 -17.68 -6.04
N SER A 17 -6.02 -18.26 -5.34
CA SER A 17 -6.19 -18.75 -3.96
C SER A 17 -6.51 -17.59 -3.00
N LEU A 18 -5.79 -16.48 -3.13
CA LEU A 18 -6.02 -15.29 -2.31
C LEU A 18 -7.40 -14.69 -2.59
N PHE A 19 -7.80 -14.59 -3.86
CA PHE A 19 -9.12 -14.11 -4.26
C PHE A 19 -10.23 -15.00 -3.70
N LEU A 20 -10.11 -16.33 -3.82
CA LEU A 20 -11.07 -17.29 -3.26
C LEU A 20 -11.17 -17.17 -1.74
N LEU A 21 -10.04 -17.02 -1.05
CA LEU A 21 -10.00 -16.82 0.39
C LEU A 21 -10.71 -15.52 0.81
N MET A 22 -10.53 -14.46 0.02
CA MET A 22 -11.07 -13.13 0.32
C MET A 22 -12.56 -13.01 0.01
N VAL A 23 -13.02 -13.61 -1.09
CA VAL A 23 -14.44 -13.64 -1.50
C VAL A 23 -15.21 -14.72 -0.75
N GLY A 24 -14.51 -15.76 -0.27
CA GLY A 24 -15.08 -16.80 0.54
C GLY A 24 -15.85 -16.21 1.73
N PRO A 25 -17.01 -16.79 2.10
CA PRO A 25 -17.82 -16.29 3.20
C PRO A 25 -17.01 -16.36 4.49
N PHE A 26 -16.42 -15.23 4.90
CA PHE A 26 -15.61 -15.18 6.10
C PHE A 26 -16.55 -15.33 7.31
N PRO A 27 -16.41 -16.39 8.13
CA PRO A 27 -17.27 -16.58 9.29
C PRO A 27 -17.13 -15.39 10.23
N HIS A 28 -18.26 -14.78 10.59
CA HIS A 28 -18.39 -13.52 11.37
C HIS A 28 -17.52 -13.46 12.64
N ARG A 29 -17.18 -14.63 13.20
CA ARG A 29 -16.32 -14.79 14.39
C ARG A 29 -14.86 -14.42 14.12
N PHE A 30 -14.34 -14.70 12.93
CA PHE A 30 -12.99 -14.30 12.54
C PHE A 30 -12.88 -12.81 12.26
N LYS A 31 -13.94 -12.19 11.72
CA LYS A 31 -13.99 -10.75 11.43
C LYS A 31 -13.69 -9.92 12.70
N GLN A 32 -14.36 -10.22 13.82
CA GLN A 32 -14.19 -9.51 15.09
C GLN A 32 -12.79 -9.67 15.70
N SER A 33 -12.20 -10.88 15.66
CA SER A 33 -10.84 -11.12 16.17
C SER A 33 -9.73 -10.51 15.30
N ILE A 34 -9.97 -10.41 13.98
CA ILE A 34 -9.08 -9.73 13.04
C ILE A 34 -9.08 -8.24 13.34
N LEU A 35 -10.24 -7.59 13.49
CA LEU A 35 -10.36 -6.16 13.73
C LEU A 35 -9.72 -5.69 15.04
N MET A 36 -9.89 -6.44 16.14
CA MET A 36 -9.21 -6.13 17.41
C MET A 36 -7.67 -6.23 17.31
N LYS A 37 -7.15 -7.02 16.36
CA LYS A 37 -5.72 -7.13 16.06
C LYS A 37 -5.25 -6.19 14.94
N ILE A 38 -6.16 -5.65 14.13
CA ILE A 38 -5.85 -4.84 12.95
C ILE A 38 -5.88 -3.34 13.23
N ASP A 39 -6.73 -2.86 14.14
CA ASP A 39 -6.81 -1.44 14.51
C ASP A 39 -5.51 -0.94 15.19
N SER A 40 -4.75 -1.87 15.81
CA SER A 40 -3.47 -1.59 16.47
C SER A 40 -2.24 -1.70 15.55
N SER A 41 -2.35 -2.39 14.41
CA SER A 41 -1.15 -2.90 13.73
C SER A 41 -0.91 -2.24 12.37
N LYS A 42 0.32 -1.77 12.17
CA LYS A 42 0.94 -1.36 10.88
C LYS A 42 0.84 -2.40 9.76
N TRP A 43 0.14 -3.52 9.98
CA TRP A 43 -0.02 -4.65 9.08
C TRP A 43 -0.95 -4.35 7.91
N MET A 44 -2.02 -3.57 8.12
CA MET A 44 -2.95 -3.23 7.03
C MET A 44 -2.27 -2.37 5.95
N HIS A 45 -1.56 -1.31 6.36
CA HIS A 45 -0.78 -0.47 5.45
C HIS A 45 0.29 -1.28 4.70
N ARG A 46 0.95 -2.24 5.37
CA ARG A 46 1.89 -3.16 4.72
C ARG A 46 1.20 -4.05 3.69
N LEU A 47 0.02 -4.58 3.99
CA LEU A 47 -0.74 -5.42 3.07
C LEU A 47 -1.19 -4.64 1.81
N TYR A 48 -1.69 -3.41 1.98
CA TYR A 48 -1.99 -2.50 0.87
C TYR A 48 -0.76 -2.24 -0.01
N PHE A 49 0.40 -2.02 0.62
CA PHE A 49 1.65 -1.80 -0.09
C PHE A 49 2.06 -3.03 -0.92
N TYR A 50 1.99 -4.24 -0.34
CA TYR A 50 2.30 -5.47 -1.07
C TYR A 50 1.34 -5.75 -2.24
N ILE A 51 0.03 -5.53 -2.07
CA ILE A 51 -0.94 -5.73 -3.16
C ILE A 51 -0.68 -4.74 -4.32
N ASN A 52 -0.41 -3.46 -4.01
CA ASN A 52 -0.11 -2.47 -5.04
C ASN A 52 1.21 -2.77 -5.78
N ILE A 53 2.25 -3.20 -5.06
CA ILE A 53 3.50 -3.66 -5.69
C ILE A 53 3.29 -4.90 -6.55
N GLY A 54 2.48 -5.84 -6.09
CA GLY A 54 2.09 -7.01 -6.89
C GLY A 54 1.41 -6.63 -8.20
N LEU A 55 0.56 -5.59 -8.19
CA LEU A 55 -0.09 -5.09 -9.41
C LEU A 55 0.92 -4.50 -10.40
N VAL A 56 1.87 -3.67 -9.95
CA VAL A 56 2.93 -3.11 -10.81
C VAL A 56 3.82 -4.23 -11.36
N PHE A 57 4.16 -5.21 -10.54
CA PHE A 57 4.96 -6.36 -10.96
C PHE A 57 4.28 -7.17 -12.09
N VAL A 58 2.99 -7.49 -11.95
CA VAL A 58 2.22 -8.18 -13.00
C VAL A 58 2.08 -7.31 -14.25
N PHE A 59 1.91 -6.00 -14.09
CA PHE A 59 1.86 -5.08 -15.21
C PHE A 59 3.13 -5.11 -16.05
N ILE A 60 4.31 -5.10 -15.41
CA ILE A 60 5.60 -5.22 -16.10
C ILE A 60 5.71 -6.55 -16.86
N LEU A 61 5.33 -7.67 -16.23
CA LEU A 61 5.33 -8.99 -16.88
C LEU A 61 4.39 -9.06 -18.09
N PHE A 62 3.26 -8.34 -18.02
CA PHE A 62 2.32 -8.25 -19.13
C PHE A 62 2.91 -7.49 -20.32
N VAL A 63 3.57 -6.35 -20.07
CA VAL A 63 4.27 -5.60 -21.12
C VAL A 63 5.37 -6.43 -21.76
N ASP A 64 6.18 -7.14 -20.96
CA ASP A 64 7.18 -8.09 -21.48
C ASP A 64 6.54 -9.18 -22.37
N SER A 65 5.40 -9.72 -21.93
CA SER A 65 4.66 -10.74 -22.68
C SER A 65 4.13 -10.20 -24.02
N ILE A 66 3.69 -8.94 -24.08
CA ILE A 66 3.30 -8.26 -25.34
C ILE A 66 4.48 -8.17 -26.29
N ILE A 67 5.61 -7.62 -25.82
CA ILE A 67 6.81 -7.41 -26.65
C ILE A 67 7.27 -8.74 -27.24
N ARG A 68 7.31 -9.79 -26.42
CA ARG A 68 7.68 -11.14 -26.84
C ARG A 68 6.68 -11.74 -27.85
N MET A 69 5.38 -11.55 -27.64
CA MET A 69 4.34 -12.02 -28.57
C MET A 69 4.44 -11.33 -29.92
N VAL A 70 4.60 -10.00 -29.93
CA VAL A 70 4.72 -9.21 -31.16
C VAL A 70 5.96 -9.62 -31.95
N ASN A 71 7.11 -9.80 -31.27
CA ASN A 71 8.33 -10.25 -31.92
C ASN A 71 8.19 -11.66 -32.50
N ALA A 72 7.63 -12.61 -31.75
CA ALA A 72 7.38 -13.97 -32.23
C ALA A 72 6.40 -14.00 -33.42
N ASN A 73 5.43 -13.09 -33.48
CA ASN A 73 4.49 -12.99 -34.59
C ASN A 73 5.16 -12.36 -35.84
N LYS A 74 6.04 -11.36 -35.66
CA LYS A 74 6.84 -10.79 -36.75
C LYS A 74 7.79 -11.81 -37.37
N GLU A 75 8.48 -12.59 -36.53
CA GLU A 75 9.35 -13.68 -36.98
C GLU A 75 8.57 -14.73 -37.78
N ALA A 76 7.40 -15.15 -37.28
CA ALA A 76 6.54 -16.11 -37.98
C ALA A 76 6.04 -15.61 -39.34
N SER A 77 5.67 -14.33 -39.44
CA SER A 77 5.21 -13.74 -40.70
C SER A 77 6.34 -13.55 -41.73
N ALA A 78 7.57 -13.30 -41.27
CA ALA A 78 8.74 -13.18 -42.15
C ALA A 78 9.24 -14.55 -42.65
N ALA A 79 9.07 -15.61 -41.85
CA ALA A 79 9.52 -16.96 -42.19
C ALA A 79 8.62 -17.71 -43.18
N HIS A 80 7.39 -17.24 -43.45
CA HIS A 80 6.51 -17.79 -44.49
C HIS A 80 7.10 -17.75 -45.92
N GLN A 81 8.29 -17.15 -46.10
CA GLN A 81 9.06 -17.16 -47.35
C GLN A 81 10.22 -18.18 -47.36
N ALA A 82 10.48 -18.92 -46.27
CA ALA A 82 11.66 -19.78 -46.13
C ALA A 82 11.35 -21.17 -45.52
N ASP A 83 11.59 -22.23 -46.33
CA ASP A 83 11.65 -23.67 -46.02
C ASP A 83 10.55 -24.27 -45.08
N PRO A 84 9.72 -25.23 -45.56
CA PRO A 84 8.64 -25.87 -44.79
C PRO A 84 9.01 -26.43 -43.41
N ARG A 85 10.27 -26.83 -43.17
CA ARG A 85 10.70 -27.34 -41.85
C ARG A 85 10.82 -26.22 -40.81
N THR A 86 11.26 -25.04 -41.21
CA THR A 86 11.39 -23.84 -40.37
C THR A 86 10.02 -23.30 -39.96
N ASP A 87 9.05 -23.36 -40.88
CA ASP A 87 7.67 -22.95 -40.64
C ASP A 87 7.04 -23.66 -39.42
N SER A 88 7.25 -24.97 -39.28
CA SER A 88 6.69 -25.73 -38.15
C SER A 88 7.21 -25.27 -36.78
N GLN A 89 8.50 -24.96 -36.66
CA GLN A 89 9.10 -24.52 -35.40
C GLN A 89 8.68 -23.09 -35.03
N LEU A 90 8.54 -22.22 -36.03
CA LEU A 90 8.05 -20.86 -35.86
C LEU A 90 6.57 -20.81 -35.48
N GLN A 91 5.74 -21.66 -36.09
CA GLN A 91 4.33 -21.80 -35.73
C GLN A 91 4.16 -22.26 -34.28
N LEU A 92 4.96 -23.22 -33.81
CA LEU A 92 4.97 -23.61 -32.40
C LEU A 92 5.34 -22.43 -31.49
N ARG A 93 6.41 -21.68 -31.80
CA ARG A 93 6.82 -20.50 -31.03
C ARG A 93 5.73 -19.43 -30.95
N LYS A 94 5.00 -19.20 -32.04
CA LYS A 94 3.85 -18.28 -32.10
C LYS A 94 2.70 -18.76 -31.20
N PHE A 95 2.36 -20.04 -31.23
CA PHE A 95 1.33 -20.61 -30.36
C PHE A 95 1.70 -20.48 -28.87
N TYR A 96 2.97 -20.75 -28.53
CA TYR A 96 3.46 -20.58 -27.16
C TYR A 96 3.39 -19.11 -26.70
N SER A 97 3.84 -18.16 -27.52
CA SER A 97 3.83 -16.74 -27.14
C SER A 97 2.41 -16.19 -26.99
N GLN A 98 1.46 -16.61 -27.83
CA GLN A 98 0.05 -16.24 -27.72
C GLN A 98 -0.58 -16.76 -26.42
N ARG A 99 -0.45 -18.07 -26.12
CA ARG A 99 -0.99 -18.65 -24.90
C ARG A 99 -0.44 -17.97 -23.65
N ASN A 100 0.87 -17.70 -23.64
CA ASN A 100 1.52 -17.08 -22.50
C ASN A 100 1.13 -15.61 -22.34
N PHE A 101 0.87 -14.89 -23.44
CA PHE A 101 0.29 -13.54 -23.39
C PHE A 101 -1.12 -13.56 -22.75
N TYR A 102 -2.00 -14.47 -23.18
CA TYR A 102 -3.33 -14.60 -22.59
C TYR A 102 -3.28 -14.97 -21.11
N LEU A 103 -2.37 -15.88 -20.72
CA LEU A 103 -2.17 -16.27 -19.33
C LEU A 103 -1.78 -15.05 -18.49
N THR A 104 -0.77 -14.28 -18.91
CA THR A 104 -0.34 -13.08 -18.18
C THR A 104 -1.41 -11.99 -18.17
N GLY A 105 -2.20 -11.86 -19.25
CA GLY A 105 -3.33 -10.93 -19.32
C GLY A 105 -4.44 -11.28 -18.32
N PHE A 106 -4.77 -12.56 -18.17
CA PHE A 106 -5.73 -13.02 -17.17
C PHE A 106 -5.23 -12.76 -15.75
N THR A 107 -3.95 -13.02 -15.47
CA THR A 107 -3.29 -12.70 -14.19
C THR A 107 -3.39 -11.20 -13.87
N LEU A 108 -3.20 -10.33 -14.88
CA LEU A 108 -3.34 -8.88 -14.71
C LEU A 108 -4.77 -8.47 -14.37
N PHE A 109 -5.75 -9.01 -15.11
CA PHE A 109 -7.16 -8.76 -14.86
C PHE A 109 -7.56 -9.21 -13.44
N LEU A 110 -7.12 -10.40 -13.04
CA LEU A 110 -7.35 -10.91 -11.69
C LEU A 110 -6.69 -10.02 -10.62
N SER A 111 -5.50 -9.51 -10.88
CA SER A 111 -4.80 -8.58 -9.97
C SER A 111 -5.61 -7.31 -9.72
N LEU A 112 -6.19 -6.74 -10.78
CA LEU A 112 -7.06 -5.55 -10.70
C LEU A 112 -8.32 -5.82 -9.87
N ILE A 113 -9.00 -6.95 -10.15
CA ILE A 113 -10.17 -7.35 -9.39
C ILE A 113 -9.80 -7.54 -7.92
N LEU A 114 -8.72 -8.25 -7.64
CA LEU A 114 -8.27 -8.53 -6.27
C LEU A 114 -7.99 -7.24 -5.50
N ASN A 115 -7.30 -6.27 -6.12
CA ASN A 115 -7.06 -4.96 -5.54
C ASN A 115 -8.38 -4.26 -5.20
N ARG A 116 -9.32 -4.18 -6.16
CA ARG A 116 -10.62 -3.53 -5.94
C ARG A 116 -11.46 -4.23 -4.88
N THR A 117 -11.53 -5.56 -4.91
CA THR A 117 -12.27 -6.35 -3.92
C THR A 117 -11.67 -6.14 -2.53
N PHE A 118 -10.35 -6.00 -2.39
CA PHE A 118 -9.71 -5.78 -1.09
C PHE A 118 -10.15 -4.46 -0.43
N TYR A 119 -10.19 -3.38 -1.22
CA TYR A 119 -10.72 -2.10 -0.74
C TYR A 119 -12.18 -2.19 -0.32
N ILE A 120 -13.03 -2.76 -1.19
CA ILE A 120 -14.47 -2.91 -0.88
C ILE A 120 -14.67 -3.76 0.37
N LEU A 121 -13.91 -4.84 0.52
CA LEU A 121 -14.01 -5.72 1.67
C LEU A 121 -13.61 -4.98 2.95
N MET A 122 -12.57 -4.16 2.91
CA MET A 122 -12.18 -3.34 4.07
C MET A 122 -13.17 -2.26 4.42
N ASP A 123 -13.75 -1.58 3.43
CA ASP A 123 -14.81 -0.60 3.67
C ASP A 123 -16.05 -1.28 4.27
N LEU A 124 -16.42 -2.45 3.75
CA LEU A 124 -17.52 -3.26 4.28
C LEU A 124 -17.25 -3.69 5.73
N PHE A 125 -16.02 -4.10 6.05
CA PHE A 125 -15.66 -4.45 7.43
C PHE A 125 -15.70 -3.24 8.38
N HIS A 126 -15.21 -2.08 7.98
CA HIS A 126 -15.31 -0.87 8.79
C HIS A 126 -16.77 -0.46 9.02
N ALA A 127 -17.61 -0.59 7.98
CA ALA A 127 -19.05 -0.33 8.09
C ALA A 127 -19.74 -1.31 9.06
N GLU A 128 -19.44 -2.62 8.97
CA GLU A 128 -19.97 -3.64 9.90
C GLU A 128 -19.59 -3.32 11.36
N VAL A 129 -18.35 -2.92 11.62
CA VAL A 129 -17.89 -2.54 12.98
C VAL A 129 -18.60 -1.32 13.51
N GLN A 130 -18.78 -0.28 12.69
CA GLN A 130 -19.49 0.92 13.10
C GLN A 130 -20.95 0.61 13.45
N VAL A 131 -21.62 -0.22 12.63
CA VAL A 131 -22.99 -0.66 12.88
C VAL A 131 -23.08 -1.49 14.17
N GLU A 132 -22.15 -2.40 14.42
CA GLU A 132 -22.15 -3.20 15.66
C GLU A 132 -21.86 -2.34 16.90
N LYS A 133 -20.95 -1.37 16.81
CA LYS A 133 -20.69 -0.39 17.88
C LYS A 133 -21.96 0.41 18.22
N LEU A 134 -22.68 0.88 17.19
CA LEU A 134 -23.94 1.61 17.37
C LEU A 134 -25.07 0.73 17.93
N ARG A 135 -25.17 -0.53 17.47
CA ARG A 135 -26.18 -1.49 17.96
C ARG A 135 -25.94 -1.88 19.41
N ASN A 136 -24.69 -2.17 19.78
CA ASN A 136 -24.34 -2.56 21.14
C ASN A 136 -24.44 -1.38 22.12
N GLY A 137 -24.17 -0.16 21.67
CA GLY A 137 -24.40 1.07 22.43
C GLY A 137 -25.89 1.39 22.70
N ARG A 138 -26.82 0.76 21.97
CA ARG A 138 -28.27 0.95 22.13
C ARG A 138 -28.95 -0.07 23.06
N SER A 139 -28.33 -1.25 23.28
CA SER A 139 -28.97 -2.36 24.04
C SER A 139 -28.74 -2.30 25.56
N ASN A 140 -27.71 -1.60 26.04
CA ASN A 140 -27.48 -1.32 27.46
C ASN A 140 -27.57 0.18 27.66
N GLY A 141 -28.57 0.65 28.41
CA GLY A 141 -28.97 2.06 28.55
C GLY A 141 -27.97 3.02 29.21
N LYS A 142 -26.67 2.93 28.92
CA LYS A 142 -25.64 3.96 29.13
C LYS A 142 -24.59 3.82 28.03
N PRO A 143 -24.27 4.88 27.26
CA PRO A 143 -23.34 4.80 26.14
C PRO A 143 -21.94 4.46 26.64
N LYS A 144 -21.51 3.21 26.42
CA LYS A 144 -20.12 2.74 26.59
C LYS A 144 -19.17 3.33 25.52
N TYR A 145 -19.53 4.47 24.93
CA TYR A 145 -18.62 5.33 24.17
C TYR A 145 -17.83 6.24 25.11
N VAL A 146 -18.29 6.43 26.35
CA VAL A 146 -17.59 7.30 27.30
C VAL A 146 -16.34 6.61 27.89
N GLN A 147 -16.34 5.30 28.15
CA GLN A 147 -15.23 4.70 28.93
C GLN A 147 -13.95 4.37 28.15
N SER A 148 -14.00 4.08 26.83
CA SER A 148 -12.78 3.89 26.02
C SER A 148 -12.37 5.16 25.28
N SER A 149 -13.33 6.04 24.97
CA SER A 149 -13.03 7.37 24.43
C SER A 149 -12.49 8.29 25.53
N GLU A 150 -12.88 8.14 26.80
CA GLU A 150 -12.27 8.91 27.91
C GLU A 150 -10.80 8.58 28.09
N THR A 151 -10.40 7.30 28.08
CA THR A 151 -8.97 6.95 28.23
C THR A 151 -8.12 7.44 27.06
N ASP A 152 -8.61 7.31 25.82
CA ASP A 152 -7.88 7.78 24.64
C ASP A 152 -7.92 9.32 24.49
N HIS A 153 -9.00 9.98 24.92
CA HIS A 153 -9.06 11.44 24.97
C HIS A 153 -8.23 12.02 26.11
N GLU A 154 -8.16 11.36 27.25
CA GLU A 154 -7.36 11.82 28.39
C GLU A 154 -5.86 11.63 28.11
N GLU A 155 -5.45 10.51 27.50
CA GLU A 155 -4.07 10.31 27.06
C GLU A 155 -3.68 11.31 25.95
N ASN A 156 -4.56 11.53 24.96
CA ASN A 156 -4.32 12.53 23.92
C ASN A 156 -4.37 13.97 24.44
N ALA A 157 -5.22 14.30 25.41
CA ALA A 157 -5.26 15.62 26.03
C ALA A 157 -3.99 15.89 26.84
N ARG A 158 -3.47 14.90 27.58
CA ARG A 158 -2.18 14.98 28.27
C ARG A 158 -1.03 15.19 27.29
N ARG A 159 -0.98 14.42 26.18
CA ARG A 159 0.02 14.63 25.11
C ARG A 159 -0.08 16.01 24.46
N ILE A 160 -1.29 16.52 24.23
CA ILE A 160 -1.49 17.86 23.66
C ILE A 160 -1.01 18.94 24.65
N ASP A 161 -1.24 18.76 25.95
CA ASP A 161 -0.76 19.70 26.98
C ASP A 161 0.77 19.66 27.12
N GLU A 162 1.37 18.46 27.09
CA GLU A 162 2.83 18.27 27.05
C GLU A 162 3.46 18.92 25.82
N LEU A 163 2.91 18.69 24.63
CA LEU A 163 3.38 19.31 23.39
C LEU A 163 3.21 20.83 23.39
N ARG A 164 2.14 21.36 24.00
CA ARG A 164 1.95 22.82 24.15
C ARG A 164 3.00 23.44 25.07
N LYS A 165 3.34 22.76 26.17
CA LYS A 165 4.43 23.20 27.07
C LYS A 165 5.78 23.15 26.37
N GLU A 166 6.07 22.09 25.62
CA GLU A 166 7.30 21.97 24.85
C GLU A 166 7.43 23.08 23.79
N VAL A 167 6.35 23.40 23.07
CA VAL A 167 6.33 24.51 22.10
C VAL A 167 6.57 25.87 22.78
N GLU A 168 6.01 26.09 23.97
CA GLU A 168 6.22 27.34 24.71
C GLU A 168 7.66 27.46 25.24
N GLU A 169 8.24 26.38 25.74
CA GLU A 169 9.66 26.34 26.15
C GLU A 169 10.60 26.62 24.97
N LEU A 170 10.32 26.05 23.80
CA LEU A 170 11.10 26.31 22.58
C LEU A 170 10.98 27.77 22.14
N ARG A 171 9.79 28.38 22.22
CA ARG A 171 9.60 29.81 21.92
C ARG A 171 10.37 30.73 22.87
N GLN A 172 10.41 30.41 24.16
CA GLN A 172 11.19 31.17 25.12
C GLN A 172 12.70 31.04 24.84
N LYS A 173 13.18 29.85 24.46
CA LYS A 173 14.56 29.65 24.04
C LYS A 173 14.91 30.47 22.81
N ASP A 174 14.06 30.50 21.79
CA ASP A 174 14.26 31.34 20.61
C ASP A 174 14.32 32.83 20.97
N HIS A 175 13.41 33.31 21.82
CA HIS A 175 13.42 34.71 22.26
C HIS A 175 14.72 35.07 23.02
N ASN A 176 15.18 34.18 23.91
CA ASN A 176 16.44 34.38 24.63
C ASN A 176 17.66 34.36 23.68
N LEU A 177 17.63 33.52 22.64
CA LEU A 177 18.68 33.48 21.62
C LEU A 177 18.72 34.77 20.80
N ASP A 178 17.56 35.33 20.46
CA ASP A 178 17.49 36.60 19.73
C ASP A 178 17.97 37.78 20.59
N GLN A 179 17.60 37.83 21.87
CA GLN A 179 18.14 38.82 22.81
C GLN A 179 19.66 38.67 22.99
N LEU A 180 20.18 37.44 23.03
CA LEU A 180 21.61 37.19 23.16
C LEU A 180 22.36 37.64 21.89
N LYS A 181 21.80 37.40 20.70
CA LYS A 181 22.35 37.91 19.44
C LYS A 181 22.37 39.43 19.40
N GLU A 182 21.28 40.08 19.84
CA GLU A 182 21.20 41.53 19.90
C GLU A 182 22.28 42.10 20.83
N ARG A 183 22.39 41.56 22.05
CA ARG A 183 23.43 41.96 23.01
C ARG A 183 24.84 41.73 22.46
N ALA A 184 25.11 40.58 21.86
CA ALA A 184 26.40 40.29 21.23
C ALA A 184 26.72 41.25 20.07
N SER A 185 25.70 41.66 19.30
CA SER A 185 25.89 42.64 18.23
C SER A 185 26.20 44.05 18.74
N ILE A 186 25.54 44.47 19.83
CA ILE A 186 25.80 45.74 20.50
C ILE A 186 27.21 45.73 21.06
N GLU A 187 27.58 44.68 21.80
CA GLU A 187 28.92 44.50 22.38
C GLU A 187 30.00 44.52 21.29
N ALA A 188 29.83 43.76 20.21
CA ALA A 188 30.76 43.78 19.08
C ALA A 188 30.91 45.17 18.45
N SER A 189 29.81 45.94 18.35
CA SER A 189 29.85 47.31 17.84
C SER A 189 30.57 48.28 18.78
N GLU A 190 30.46 48.10 20.10
CA GLU A 190 31.18 48.89 21.10
C GLU A 190 32.68 48.58 21.10
N TYR A 191 33.07 47.31 21.04
CA TYR A 191 34.47 46.92 20.86
C TYR A 191 35.08 47.50 19.59
N HIS A 192 34.33 47.50 18.48
CA HIS A 192 34.80 48.09 17.24
C HIS A 192 35.04 49.61 17.37
N LYS A 193 34.15 50.33 18.03
CA LYS A 193 34.31 51.77 18.31
C LYS A 193 35.52 52.05 19.22
N LEU A 194 35.72 51.25 20.26
CA LEU A 194 36.87 51.38 21.17
C LEU A 194 38.21 51.07 20.49
N SER A 195 38.23 50.17 19.51
CA SER A 195 39.45 49.84 18.76
C SER A 195 39.90 50.92 17.75
N GLN A 196 39.02 51.88 17.43
CA GLN A 196 39.30 52.98 16.49
C GLN A 196 39.63 54.31 17.20
N ALA A 197 39.54 54.36 18.53
CA ALA A 197 39.95 55.49 19.37
C ALA A 197 41.39 55.31 19.86
#